data_AF-A0A7S7MBZ3-F1
#
_entry.id   AF-A0A7S7MBZ3-F1
#
_cell.length_a   1.000
_cell.length_b   1.000
_cell.length_c   1.000
_cell.angle_alpha   90.00
_cell.angle_beta   90.00
_cell.angle_gamma   90.00
#
_symmetry.space_group_name_H-M   'P 1'
#
loop_
_entity.id
_entity.type
_entity.pdbx_description
1 polymer ?
#
loop_
_entity_poly.entity_id
_entity_poly.type
_entity_poly.pdbx_seq_one_letter_code
_entity_poly.pdbx_strand_id
1 'polypeptide(L)'
;MEGFTLGRPALVCRWRLAHHLLPLENRHLRALAQRRVNGVPVSTQLVAWAKQHIEWTLGDGSGEHPDGVLMLVVDERGQAAMSVGPYEPLETISVSELASRVRLAAREARSTGVSPETLWLVREGQLVWGIEPSERPSGAATLVSDLARAEGLVVTRRAGLAHALLQGNVAYDEAFLVSDEHGVVGADDAQGPCAQHFARDYEKLLSTTRR
;
A
#
# COMPACT_ATOMS: atom_id res chain seq x y z
N MET A 1 -31.66 -19.26 -0.17
CA MET A 1 -30.64 -18.21 -0.25
C MET A 1 -29.37 -18.87 -0.72
N GLU A 2 -29.03 -18.73 -2.00
CA GLU A 2 -27.71 -19.14 -2.47
C GLU A 2 -26.69 -18.18 -1.85
N GLY A 3 -25.72 -18.73 -1.12
CA GLY A 3 -24.67 -17.93 -0.48
C GLY A 3 -23.83 -17.24 -1.55
N PHE A 4 -23.62 -15.94 -1.40
CA PHE A 4 -22.64 -15.21 -2.20
C PHE A 4 -21.28 -15.87 -2.02
N THR A 5 -20.72 -16.41 -3.10
CA THR A 5 -19.40 -17.05 -3.10
C THR A 5 -18.53 -16.33 -4.10
N LEU A 6 -17.48 -15.70 -3.61
CA LEU A 6 -16.53 -15.00 -4.47
C LEU A 6 -15.75 -16.00 -5.32
N GLY A 7 -15.59 -15.72 -6.61
CA GLY A 7 -14.74 -16.50 -7.50
C GLY A 7 -13.25 -16.30 -7.22
N ARG A 8 -12.40 -16.69 -8.19
CA ARG A 8 -10.96 -16.46 -8.09
C ARG A 8 -10.65 -14.95 -8.06
N PRO A 9 -9.88 -14.45 -7.08
CA PRO A 9 -9.52 -13.04 -7.01
C PRO A 9 -8.72 -12.58 -8.24
N ALA A 10 -9.17 -11.49 -8.86
CA ALA A 10 -8.50 -10.80 -9.96
C ALA A 10 -7.98 -9.41 -9.54
N LEU A 11 -8.59 -8.80 -8.52
CA LEU A 11 -8.13 -7.60 -7.86
C LEU A 11 -8.25 -7.73 -6.33
N VAL A 12 -7.20 -7.41 -5.59
CA VAL A 12 -7.21 -7.31 -4.13
C VAL A 12 -6.69 -5.93 -3.73
N CYS A 13 -7.34 -5.25 -2.80
CA CYS A 13 -6.83 -4.07 -2.13
C CYS A 13 -6.84 -4.30 -0.62
N ARG A 14 -5.79 -3.82 0.06
CA ARG A 14 -5.63 -3.87 1.51
C ARG A 14 -5.31 -2.47 1.99
N TRP A 15 -6.20 -1.87 2.76
CA TRP A 15 -6.04 -0.50 3.24
C TRP A 15 -6.16 -0.43 4.75
N ARG A 16 -5.17 0.22 5.37
CA ARG A 16 -5.10 0.31 6.82
C ARG A 16 -6.22 1.19 7.38
N LEU A 17 -6.91 0.69 8.41
CA LEU A 17 -7.85 1.46 9.20
C LEU A 17 -7.16 2.11 10.38
N ALA A 18 -7.73 3.24 10.81
CA ALA A 18 -7.39 3.90 12.06
C ALA A 18 -8.67 4.40 12.72
N HIS A 19 -8.93 3.97 13.94
CA HIS A 19 -10.08 4.39 14.74
C HIS A 19 -11.42 4.25 13.98
N HIS A 20 -11.68 3.07 13.41
CA HIS A 20 -12.90 2.73 12.64
C HIS A 20 -13.03 3.40 11.27
N LEU A 21 -12.07 4.23 10.90
CA LEU A 21 -12.13 5.02 9.68
C LEU A 21 -11.05 4.57 8.70
N LEU A 22 -11.23 4.95 7.44
CA LEU A 22 -10.26 4.72 6.36
C LEU A 22 -9.48 6.03 6.07
N PRO A 23 -8.30 6.21 6.68
CA PRO A 23 -7.37 7.27 6.28
C PRO A 23 -7.09 7.23 4.79
N LEU A 24 -6.79 8.39 4.21
CA LEU A 24 -6.38 8.49 2.80
C LEU A 24 -7.38 7.91 1.79
N GLU A 25 -8.67 7.77 2.12
CA GLU A 25 -9.72 7.18 1.27
C GLU A 25 -9.64 7.68 -0.19
N ASN A 26 -9.58 8.99 -0.39
CA ASN A 26 -9.49 9.58 -1.73
C ASN A 26 -8.21 9.21 -2.49
N ARG A 27 -7.10 8.91 -1.81
CA ARG A 27 -5.87 8.38 -2.45
C ARG A 27 -6.04 6.90 -2.78
N HIS A 28 -6.64 6.12 -1.89
CA HIS A 28 -6.93 4.70 -2.14
C HIS A 28 -7.89 4.50 -3.31
N LEU A 29 -8.98 5.27 -3.39
CA LEU A 29 -9.91 5.23 -4.52
C LEU A 29 -9.27 5.69 -5.83
N ARG A 30 -8.38 6.68 -5.80
CA ARG A 30 -7.59 7.08 -6.99
C ARG A 30 -6.62 5.98 -7.42
N ALA A 31 -5.97 5.31 -6.47
CA ALA A 31 -5.09 4.18 -6.76
C ALA A 31 -5.89 2.99 -7.33
N LEU A 32 -7.08 2.71 -6.80
CA LEU A 32 -8.03 1.71 -7.31
C LEU A 32 -8.43 2.00 -8.76
N ALA A 33 -8.78 3.25 -9.09
CA ALA A 33 -9.19 3.66 -10.43
C ALA A 33 -8.09 3.44 -11.50
N GLN A 34 -6.82 3.35 -11.11
CA GLN A 34 -5.71 3.07 -12.01
C GLN A 34 -5.47 1.57 -12.25
N ARG A 35 -6.15 0.69 -11.51
CA ARG A 35 -6.00 -0.76 -11.57
C ARG A 35 -6.72 -1.36 -12.77
N ARG A 36 -6.47 -2.65 -12.98
CA ARG A 36 -7.09 -3.44 -14.03
C ARG A 36 -7.64 -4.74 -13.44
N VAL A 37 -8.80 -5.16 -13.93
CA VAL A 37 -9.39 -6.48 -13.69
C VAL A 37 -9.42 -7.19 -15.03
N ASN A 38 -8.79 -8.37 -15.15
CA ASN A 38 -8.65 -9.11 -16.40
C ASN A 38 -8.09 -8.28 -17.56
N GLY A 39 -7.13 -7.39 -17.27
CA GLY A 39 -6.54 -6.49 -18.25
C GLY A 39 -7.41 -5.30 -18.65
N VAL A 40 -8.66 -5.20 -18.18
CA VAL A 40 -9.55 -4.05 -18.43
C VAL A 40 -9.41 -3.06 -17.27
N PRO A 41 -9.32 -1.74 -17.53
CA PRO A 41 -9.33 -0.73 -16.47
C PRO A 41 -10.52 -0.89 -15.54
N VAL A 42 -10.30 -0.71 -14.23
CA VAL A 42 -11.38 -0.65 -13.24
C VAL A 42 -12.41 0.41 -13.68
N SER A 43 -13.69 0.01 -13.69
CA SER A 43 -14.77 0.87 -14.14
C SER A 43 -15.07 1.97 -13.12
N THR A 44 -15.60 3.10 -13.58
CA THR A 44 -16.10 4.16 -12.70
C THR A 44 -17.23 3.67 -11.79
N GLN A 45 -18.03 2.70 -12.26
CA GLN A 45 -19.07 2.04 -11.47
C GLN A 45 -18.49 1.26 -10.29
N LEU A 46 -17.39 0.52 -10.49
CA LEU A 46 -16.73 -0.22 -9.41
C LEU A 46 -16.10 0.74 -8.38
N VAL A 47 -15.53 1.87 -8.82
CA VAL A 47 -15.00 2.89 -7.89
C VAL A 47 -16.14 3.55 -7.10
N ALA A 48 -17.26 3.86 -7.74
CA ALA A 48 -18.43 4.42 -7.08
C ALA A 48 -19.05 3.43 -6.09
N TRP A 49 -19.17 2.16 -6.48
CA TRP A 49 -19.58 1.07 -5.61
C TRP A 49 -18.65 1.00 -4.40
N ALA A 50 -17.33 1.03 -4.62
CA ALA A 50 -16.37 0.95 -3.54
C ALA A 50 -16.54 2.08 -2.54
N LYS A 51 -16.65 3.32 -3.03
CA LYS A 51 -16.91 4.49 -2.20
C LYS A 51 -18.18 4.35 -1.35
N GLN A 52 -19.28 3.89 -1.95
CA GLN A 52 -20.57 3.73 -1.25
C GLN A 52 -20.50 2.64 -0.18
N HIS A 53 -19.76 1.56 -0.42
CA HIS A 53 -19.74 0.39 0.47
C HIS A 53 -18.71 0.50 1.59
N ILE A 54 -17.72 1.41 1.49
CA ILE A 54 -16.76 1.67 2.57
C ILE A 54 -17.52 2.07 3.85
N GLU A 55 -18.40 3.07 3.80
CA GLU A 55 -19.12 3.56 4.99
C GLU A 55 -19.92 2.44 5.68
N TRP A 56 -20.65 1.64 4.91
CA TRP A 56 -21.43 0.51 5.43
C TRP A 56 -20.54 -0.59 6.01
N THR A 57 -19.48 -0.97 5.29
CA THR A 57 -18.55 -2.03 5.74
C THR A 57 -17.82 -1.62 7.01
N LEU A 58 -17.46 -0.34 7.14
CA LEU A 58 -16.87 0.18 8.37
C LEU A 58 -17.88 0.17 9.51
N GLY A 59 -19.14 0.53 9.28
CA GLY A 59 -20.20 0.43 10.29
C GLY A 59 -20.39 -0.98 10.85
N ASP A 60 -20.38 -2.00 9.98
CA ASP A 60 -20.61 -3.39 10.37
C ASP A 60 -19.35 -4.12 10.88
N GLY A 61 -18.19 -3.88 10.25
CA GLY A 61 -16.97 -4.69 10.45
C GLY A 61 -15.85 -4.00 11.23
N SER A 62 -15.81 -2.67 11.29
CA SER A 62 -14.73 -1.98 12.03
C SER A 62 -14.90 -2.05 13.54
N GLY A 63 -16.08 -2.41 14.05
CA GLY A 63 -16.34 -2.54 15.49
C GLY A 63 -15.42 -3.56 16.16
N GLU A 64 -15.15 -4.69 15.50
CA GLU A 64 -14.25 -5.74 15.99
C GLU A 64 -12.77 -5.40 15.74
N HIS A 65 -12.50 -4.63 14.68
CA HIS A 65 -11.15 -4.33 14.20
C HIS A 65 -10.98 -2.83 13.87
N PRO A 66 -11.00 -1.93 14.89
CA PRO A 66 -10.94 -0.47 14.71
C PRO A 66 -9.70 -0.01 13.93
N ASP A 67 -8.57 -0.66 14.16
CA ASP A 67 -7.28 -0.35 13.56
C ASP A 67 -6.82 -1.50 12.63
N GLY A 68 -7.79 -2.25 12.08
CA GLY A 68 -7.58 -3.40 11.21
C GLY A 68 -7.26 -3.03 9.76
N VAL A 69 -7.60 -3.93 8.85
CA VAL A 69 -7.40 -3.76 7.40
C VAL A 69 -8.74 -3.92 6.69
N LEU A 70 -9.14 -2.90 5.95
CA LEU A 70 -10.24 -3.03 4.99
C LEU A 70 -9.71 -3.71 3.73
N MET A 71 -10.29 -4.86 3.43
CA MET A 71 -10.01 -5.62 2.23
C MET A 71 -11.13 -5.41 1.21
N LEU A 72 -10.76 -5.10 -0.03
CA LEU A 72 -11.65 -5.13 -1.19
C LEU A 72 -11.15 -6.21 -2.14
N VAL A 73 -12.01 -7.15 -2.49
CA VAL A 73 -11.69 -8.19 -3.46
C VAL A 73 -12.67 -8.13 -4.63
N VAL A 74 -12.14 -8.17 -5.85
CA VAL A 74 -12.92 -8.35 -7.08
C VAL A 74 -12.46 -9.64 -7.75
N ASP A 75 -13.39 -10.51 -8.07
CA ASP A 75 -13.09 -11.76 -8.78
C ASP A 75 -12.98 -11.57 -10.30
N GLU A 76 -12.61 -12.64 -11.00
CA GLU A 76 -12.53 -12.68 -12.47
C GLU A 76 -13.88 -12.41 -13.16
N ARG A 77 -15.01 -12.50 -12.46
CA ARG A 77 -16.36 -12.20 -13.00
C ARG A 77 -16.77 -10.75 -12.74
N GLY A 78 -15.93 -9.96 -12.05
CA GLY A 78 -16.24 -8.59 -11.66
C GLY A 78 -17.12 -8.49 -10.41
N GLN A 79 -17.37 -9.60 -9.70
CA GLN A 79 -18.07 -9.57 -8.43
C GLN A 79 -17.13 -9.03 -7.37
N ALA A 80 -17.61 -8.05 -6.59
CA ALA A 80 -16.81 -7.39 -5.57
C ALA A 80 -17.37 -7.66 -4.17
N ALA A 81 -16.46 -7.77 -3.20
CA ALA A 81 -16.78 -7.87 -1.79
C ALA A 81 -15.82 -7.00 -0.97
N MET A 82 -16.29 -6.55 0.18
CA MET A 82 -15.46 -5.91 1.18
C MET A 82 -15.60 -6.60 2.53
N SER A 83 -14.52 -6.59 3.30
CA SER A 83 -14.49 -7.10 4.66
C SER A 83 -13.44 -6.34 5.47
N VAL A 84 -13.62 -6.31 6.79
CA VAL A 84 -12.58 -5.84 7.70
C VAL A 84 -11.98 -7.05 8.40
N GLY A 85 -10.65 -7.11 8.45
CA GLY A 85 -9.89 -8.11 9.19
C GLY A 85 -8.90 -7.47 10.17
N PRO A 86 -8.26 -8.28 11.04
CA PRO A 86 -7.22 -7.79 11.92
C PRO A 86 -6.02 -7.26 11.12
N TYR A 87 -5.32 -6.29 11.69
CA TYR A 87 -4.01 -5.88 11.20
C TYR A 87 -2.92 -6.71 11.86
N GLU A 88 -2.01 -7.26 11.06
CA GLU A 88 -0.83 -7.98 11.53
C GLU A 88 0.44 -7.15 11.28
N PRO A 89 1.18 -6.75 12.33
CA PRO A 89 2.46 -6.08 12.18
C PRO A 89 3.51 -6.95 11.49
N LEU A 90 4.47 -6.32 10.82
CA LEU A 90 5.64 -7.02 10.29
C LEU A 90 6.55 -7.48 11.43
N GLU A 91 6.80 -8.79 11.51
CA GLU A 91 7.64 -9.39 12.56
C GLU A 91 9.13 -9.06 12.38
N THR A 92 9.61 -9.08 11.13
CA THR A 92 11.02 -8.84 10.80
C THR A 92 11.12 -7.74 9.76
N ILE A 93 11.91 -6.71 10.08
CA ILE A 93 11.97 -5.46 9.31
C ILE A 93 13.39 -5.08 8.90
N SER A 94 14.32 -6.04 8.81
CA SER A 94 15.64 -5.76 8.23
C SER A 94 15.54 -5.36 6.76
N VAL A 95 16.53 -4.65 6.23
CA VAL A 95 16.56 -4.26 4.80
C VAL A 95 16.36 -5.46 3.90
N SER A 96 17.04 -6.57 4.20
CA SER A 96 16.96 -7.80 3.41
C SER A 96 15.57 -8.44 3.43
N GLU A 97 14.88 -8.38 4.57
CA GLU A 97 13.51 -8.90 4.73
C GLU A 97 12.50 -8.01 4.01
N LEU A 98 12.59 -6.68 4.18
CA LEU A 98 11.75 -5.73 3.45
C LEU A 98 11.93 -5.86 1.93
N ALA A 99 13.16 -6.01 1.43
CA ALA A 99 13.41 -6.21 0.01
C ALA A 99 12.86 -7.56 -0.50
N SER A 100 12.97 -8.63 0.29
CA SER A 100 12.40 -9.95 -0.03
C SER A 100 10.88 -9.90 -0.06
N ARG A 101 10.28 -9.18 0.88
CA ARG A 101 8.84 -8.92 0.96
C ARG A 101 8.32 -8.15 -0.24
N VAL A 102 8.98 -7.06 -0.63
CA VAL A 102 8.63 -6.29 -1.84
C VAL A 102 8.63 -7.18 -3.09
N ARG A 103 9.57 -8.14 -3.20
CA ARG A 103 9.57 -9.12 -4.31
C ARG A 103 8.39 -10.10 -4.25
N LEU A 104 7.96 -10.49 -3.06
CA LEU A 104 6.76 -11.32 -2.86
C LEU A 104 5.49 -10.53 -3.21
N ALA A 105 5.37 -9.28 -2.74
CA ALA A 105 4.25 -8.40 -3.06
C ALA A 105 4.16 -8.13 -4.57
N ALA A 106 5.29 -7.93 -5.25
CA ALA A 106 5.32 -7.80 -6.71
C ALA A 106 4.87 -9.08 -7.44
N ARG A 107 5.17 -10.28 -6.90
CA ARG A 107 4.63 -11.55 -7.42
C ARG A 107 3.12 -11.62 -7.24
N GLU A 108 2.64 -11.27 -6.06
CA GLU A 108 1.21 -11.24 -5.75
C GLU A 108 0.46 -10.28 -6.68
N ALA A 109 0.96 -9.06 -6.84
CA ALA A 109 0.40 -8.02 -7.70
C ALA A 109 0.20 -8.47 -9.15
N ARG A 110 1.07 -9.35 -9.67
CA ARG A 110 0.90 -9.93 -11.02
C ARG A 110 -0.29 -10.88 -11.12
N SER A 111 -0.65 -11.54 -10.03
CA SER A 111 -1.78 -12.48 -9.99
C SER A 111 -3.09 -11.84 -9.55
N THR A 112 -3.04 -10.86 -8.65
CA THR A 112 -4.24 -10.32 -7.98
C THR A 112 -4.39 -8.82 -8.14
N GLY A 113 -3.57 -8.15 -8.96
CA GLY A 113 -3.69 -6.70 -9.20
C GLY A 113 -3.45 -5.81 -7.97
N VAL A 114 -3.08 -6.37 -6.82
CA VAL A 114 -2.84 -5.61 -5.58
C VAL A 114 -1.77 -4.55 -5.79
N SER A 115 -1.93 -3.41 -5.11
CA SER A 115 -0.85 -2.43 -5.00
C SER A 115 0.34 -3.09 -4.30
N PRO A 116 1.46 -3.36 -5.00
CA PRO A 116 2.58 -3.99 -4.34
C PRO A 116 3.15 -3.04 -3.28
N GLU A 117 3.67 -3.62 -2.21
CA GLU A 117 4.57 -2.92 -1.30
C GLU A 117 5.80 -2.44 -2.09
N THR A 118 6.30 -1.25 -1.76
CA THR A 118 7.43 -0.65 -2.47
C THR A 118 8.61 -0.40 -1.56
N LEU A 119 9.82 -0.61 -2.09
CA LEU A 119 11.08 -0.33 -1.38
C LEU A 119 11.52 1.09 -1.70
N TRP A 120 11.96 1.82 -0.67
CA TRP A 120 12.50 3.15 -0.78
C TRP A 120 13.87 3.19 -0.10
N LEU A 121 14.84 3.79 -0.79
CA LEU A 121 16.18 4.01 -0.25
C LEU A 121 16.45 5.50 -0.18
N VAL A 122 17.16 5.90 0.87
CA VAL A 122 17.77 7.23 0.97
C VAL A 122 19.23 7.08 0.57
N ARG A 123 19.70 7.94 -0.32
CA ARG A 123 21.10 8.01 -0.69
C ARG A 123 21.49 9.45 -0.98
N GLU A 124 22.50 9.96 -0.28
CA GLU A 124 23.06 11.29 -0.52
C GLU A 124 21.97 12.39 -0.50
N GLY A 125 21.00 12.26 0.42
CA GLY A 125 19.87 13.19 0.54
C GLY A 125 18.79 13.07 -0.56
N GLN A 126 18.83 12.01 -1.38
CA GLN A 126 17.83 11.73 -2.41
C GLN A 126 17.06 10.45 -2.09
N LEU A 127 15.84 10.36 -2.61
CA LEU A 127 15.00 9.17 -2.50
C LEU A 127 15.04 8.35 -3.79
N VAL A 128 15.31 7.06 -3.65
CA VAL A 128 15.22 6.09 -4.74
C VAL A 128 13.99 5.21 -4.50
N TRP A 129 12.96 5.41 -5.30
CA TRP A 129 11.72 4.67 -5.26
C TRP A 129 11.78 3.43 -6.15
N GLY A 130 11.79 2.25 -5.53
CA GLY A 130 11.71 0.96 -6.18
C GLY A 130 10.29 0.68 -6.70
N ILE A 131 10.06 0.99 -7.97
CA ILE A 131 8.78 0.76 -8.65
C ILE A 131 9.01 0.53 -10.14
N GLU A 132 8.33 -0.46 -10.71
CA GLU A 132 8.41 -0.76 -12.14
C GLU A 132 7.65 0.29 -12.99
N PRO A 133 8.03 0.52 -14.25
CA PRO A 133 7.35 1.51 -15.10
C PRO A 133 5.86 1.23 -15.31
N SER A 134 5.47 -0.05 -15.36
CA SER A 134 4.09 -0.50 -15.54
C SER A 134 3.31 -0.58 -14.22
N GLU A 135 3.99 -0.58 -13.08
CA GLU A 135 3.34 -0.65 -11.77
C GLU A 135 2.59 0.64 -11.45
N ARG A 136 1.40 0.47 -10.87
CA ARG A 136 0.60 1.57 -10.34
C ARG A 136 0.93 1.73 -8.85
N PRO A 137 1.25 2.94 -8.39
CA PRO A 137 1.63 3.18 -7.00
C PRO A 137 0.44 3.02 -6.05
N SER A 138 0.72 2.64 -4.80
CA SER A 138 -0.25 2.63 -3.71
C SER A 138 -0.61 4.05 -3.28
N GLY A 139 -1.73 4.21 -2.55
CA GLY A 139 -2.11 5.49 -1.97
C GLY A 139 -1.01 6.06 -1.07
N ALA A 140 -0.45 5.22 -0.19
CA ALA A 140 0.66 5.56 0.69
C ALA A 140 1.93 5.96 -0.07
N ALA A 141 2.30 5.24 -1.14
CA ALA A 141 3.50 5.56 -1.91
C ALA A 141 3.35 6.89 -2.67
N THR A 142 2.14 7.22 -3.17
CA THR A 142 1.90 8.56 -3.74
C THR A 142 1.98 9.66 -2.70
N LEU A 143 1.51 9.42 -1.47
CA LEU A 143 1.63 10.37 -0.37
C LEU A 143 3.11 10.64 -0.05
N VAL A 144 3.92 9.61 0.15
CA VAL A 144 5.37 9.76 0.42
C VAL A 144 6.05 10.54 -0.72
N SER A 145 5.73 10.21 -1.98
CA SER A 145 6.29 10.96 -3.12
C SER A 145 5.87 12.43 -3.13
N ASP A 146 4.64 12.75 -2.75
CA ASP A 146 4.15 14.14 -2.70
C ASP A 146 4.81 14.91 -1.55
N LEU A 147 4.92 14.30 -0.37
CA LEU A 147 5.59 14.89 0.80
C LEU A 147 7.06 15.17 0.51
N ALA A 148 7.77 14.19 -0.05
CA ALA A 148 9.17 14.35 -0.46
C ALA A 148 9.35 15.55 -1.41
N ARG A 149 8.48 15.69 -2.41
CA ARG A 149 8.53 16.81 -3.35
C ARG A 149 8.22 18.15 -2.68
N ALA A 150 7.27 18.18 -1.76
CA ALA A 150 6.94 19.39 -0.99
C ALA A 150 8.12 19.86 -0.12
N GLU A 151 8.95 18.92 0.34
CA GLU A 151 10.18 19.18 1.11
C GLU A 151 11.41 19.44 0.24
N GLY A 152 11.26 19.45 -1.10
CA GLY A 152 12.36 19.70 -2.03
C GLY A 152 13.30 18.50 -2.24
N LEU A 153 12.93 17.30 -1.78
CA LEU A 153 13.69 16.08 -2.02
C LEU A 153 13.52 15.59 -3.46
N VAL A 154 14.63 15.14 -4.05
CA VAL A 154 14.63 14.49 -5.36
C VAL A 154 14.17 13.03 -5.21
N VAL A 155 13.14 12.64 -5.97
CA VAL A 155 12.62 11.27 -6.00
C VAL A 155 12.91 10.64 -7.37
N THR A 156 13.80 9.66 -7.40
CA THR A 156 14.17 8.92 -8.61
C THR A 156 13.52 7.54 -8.60
N ARG A 157 12.81 7.18 -9.67
CA ARG A 157 12.23 5.84 -9.83
C ARG A 157 13.29 4.87 -10.35
N ARG A 158 13.37 3.67 -9.77
CA ARG A 158 14.30 2.62 -10.20
C ARG A 158 13.63 1.25 -10.25
N ALA A 159 13.53 0.70 -11.46
CA ALA A 159 13.13 -0.68 -11.67
C ALA A 159 14.14 -1.66 -11.04
N GLY A 160 13.67 -2.81 -10.57
CA GLY A 160 14.51 -3.87 -10.02
C GLY A 160 15.28 -3.51 -8.74
N LEU A 161 14.89 -2.44 -8.03
CA LEU A 161 15.63 -1.95 -6.86
C LEU A 161 15.82 -3.01 -5.77
N ALA A 162 14.75 -3.72 -5.40
CA ALA A 162 14.82 -4.77 -4.38
C ALA A 162 15.74 -5.93 -4.79
N HIS A 163 15.78 -6.28 -6.07
CA HIS A 163 16.72 -7.30 -6.56
C HIS A 163 18.15 -6.79 -6.49
N ALA A 164 18.42 -5.57 -6.97
CA ALA A 164 19.76 -4.99 -6.93
C ALA A 164 20.28 -4.84 -5.49
N LEU A 165 19.40 -4.49 -4.54
CA LEU A 165 19.74 -4.40 -3.12
C LEU A 165 20.16 -5.76 -2.56
N LEU A 166 19.37 -6.82 -2.81
CA LEU A 166 19.68 -8.18 -2.32
C LEU A 166 20.97 -8.76 -2.92
N GLN A 167 21.44 -8.21 -4.04
CA GLN A 167 22.73 -8.57 -4.65
C GLN A 167 23.89 -7.72 -4.13
N GLY A 168 23.65 -6.74 -3.23
CA GLY A 168 24.67 -5.82 -2.75
C GLY A 168 25.11 -4.76 -3.78
N ASN A 169 24.33 -4.57 -4.85
CA ASN A 169 24.67 -3.68 -5.97
C ASN A 169 24.16 -2.24 -5.80
N VAL A 170 23.69 -1.88 -4.60
CA VAL A 170 23.10 -0.58 -4.31
C VAL A 170 23.59 -0.12 -2.95
N ALA A 171 24.21 1.06 -2.91
CA ALA A 171 24.50 1.77 -1.68
C ALA A 171 23.28 2.58 -1.24
N TYR A 172 23.09 2.69 0.06
CA TYR A 172 22.02 3.44 0.71
C TYR A 172 22.47 3.86 2.11
N ASP A 173 21.92 4.98 2.57
CA ASP A 173 22.09 5.49 3.93
C ASP A 173 20.94 5.00 4.82
N GLU A 174 19.72 4.97 4.28
CA GLU A 174 18.52 4.48 4.95
C GLU A 174 17.68 3.62 4.00
N ALA A 175 16.89 2.70 4.54
CA ALA A 175 15.94 1.91 3.78
C ALA A 175 14.59 1.81 4.50
N PHE A 176 13.50 1.85 3.74
CA PHE A 176 12.16 1.70 4.28
C PHE A 176 11.19 1.13 3.26
N LEU A 177 10.11 0.54 3.76
CA LEU A 177 9.02 -0.01 2.97
C LEU A 177 7.81 0.92 3.03
N VAL A 178 7.09 1.04 1.91
CA VAL A 178 5.82 1.78 1.85
C VAL A 178 4.71 0.93 1.25
N SER A 179 3.59 0.81 1.96
CA SER A 179 2.38 0.11 1.49
C SER A 179 1.09 0.73 2.05
N ASP A 180 -0.05 0.41 1.43
CA ASP A 180 -1.36 0.86 1.95
C ASP A 180 -1.78 0.16 3.25
N GLU A 181 -1.16 -0.99 3.57
CA GLU A 181 -1.47 -1.81 4.75
C GLU A 181 -0.57 -1.50 5.95
N HIS A 182 0.73 -1.35 5.70
CA HIS A 182 1.74 -1.13 6.75
C HIS A 182 2.18 0.33 6.86
N GLY A 183 1.75 1.20 5.94
CA GLY A 183 2.17 2.60 5.94
C GLY A 183 3.63 2.73 5.54
N VAL A 184 4.43 3.40 6.38
CA VAL A 184 5.88 3.60 6.19
C VAL A 184 6.62 2.84 7.29
N VAL A 185 7.42 1.84 6.91
CA VAL A 185 8.17 0.98 7.83
C VAL A 185 9.66 1.12 7.57
N GLY A 186 10.37 1.80 8.48
CA GLY A 186 11.83 1.94 8.42
C GLY A 186 12.54 0.63 8.78
N ALA A 187 13.58 0.26 8.03
CA ALA A 187 14.34 -0.94 8.29
C ALA A 187 15.15 -0.82 9.59
N ASP A 188 15.10 -1.81 10.48
CA ASP A 188 15.75 -1.72 11.80
C ASP A 188 17.29 -1.63 11.74
N ASP A 189 17.90 -2.27 10.75
CA ASP A 189 19.34 -2.28 10.46
C ASP A 189 19.79 -1.17 9.49
N ALA A 190 18.88 -0.30 9.04
CA ALA A 190 19.20 0.86 8.20
C ALA A 190 18.19 2.02 8.41
N GLN A 191 17.91 2.35 9.67
CA GLN A 191 17.08 3.51 10.00
C GLN A 191 17.82 4.83 9.78
N GLY A 192 17.04 5.89 9.60
CA GLY A 192 17.54 7.24 9.77
C GLY A 192 16.45 8.31 9.81
N PRO A 193 16.86 9.59 9.86
CA PRO A 193 15.95 10.71 10.03
C PRO A 193 14.86 10.80 8.95
N CYS A 194 15.16 10.45 7.71
CA CYS A 194 14.23 10.59 6.59
C CYS A 194 13.10 9.55 6.68
N ALA A 195 13.45 8.28 6.90
CA ALA A 195 12.48 7.20 7.10
C ALA A 195 11.60 7.46 8.33
N GLN A 196 12.21 7.89 9.45
CA GLN A 196 11.47 8.24 10.67
C GLN A 196 10.54 9.43 10.48
N HIS A 197 10.96 10.42 9.69
CA HIS A 197 10.14 11.59 9.36
C HIS A 197 8.86 11.19 8.62
N PHE A 198 8.98 10.42 7.53
CA PHE A 198 7.80 9.94 6.80
C PHE A 198 6.91 9.01 7.62
N ALA A 199 7.50 8.15 8.45
CA ALA A 199 6.74 7.29 9.37
C ALA A 199 5.92 8.11 10.37
N ARG A 200 6.51 9.13 10.98
CA ARG A 200 5.80 10.04 11.89
C ARG A 200 4.69 10.82 11.18
N ASP A 201 4.93 11.30 9.97
CA ASP A 201 3.92 12.06 9.23
C ASP A 201 2.75 11.17 8.78
N TYR A 202 3.02 9.93 8.40
CA TYR A 202 1.98 8.93 8.17
C TYR A 202 1.17 8.66 9.45
N GLU A 203 1.82 8.44 10.59
CA GLU A 203 1.15 8.21 11.87
C GLU A 203 0.30 9.40 12.33
N LYS A 204 0.78 10.64 12.12
CA LYS A 204 -0.03 11.84 12.34
C LYS A 204 -1.30 11.83 11.48
N LEU A 205 -1.22 11.42 10.22
CA LEU A 205 -2.40 11.31 9.36
C LEU A 205 -3.39 10.26 9.89
N LEU A 206 -2.91 9.11 10.36
CA LEU A 206 -3.76 8.10 11.00
C LEU A 206 -4.48 8.67 12.23
N SER A 207 -3.74 9.27 13.16
CA SER A 207 -4.29 9.82 14.40
C SER A 207 -5.25 11.00 14.21
N THR A 208 -5.05 11.82 13.17
CA THR A 208 -5.95 12.95 12.84
C THR A 208 -7.25 12.53 12.18
N THR A 209 -7.39 11.25 11.79
CA THR A 209 -8.62 10.72 11.21
C THR A 209 -9.79 10.71 12.22
N ARG A 210 -9.53 11.00 13.51
CA ARG A 210 -10.49 11.14 14.64
C ARG A 210 -11.60 12.23 14.53
N ARG A 211 -11.97 12.72 13.35
CA ARG A 211 -12.99 13.79 13.26
C ARG A 211 -14.42 13.27 13.32
#